data_AF-A0A5C9B0Q9-F1
#
_entry.id   AF-A0A5C9B0Q9-F1
#
_cell.length_a   1.000
_cell.length_b   1.000
_cell.length_c   1.000
_cell.angle_alpha   90.00
_cell.angle_beta   90.00
_cell.angle_gamma   90.00
#
_symmetry.space_group_name_H-M   'P 1'
#
loop_
_entity.id
_entity.type
_entity.pdbx_description
1 polymer ?
#
loop_
_entity_poly.entity_id
_entity_poly.type
_entity_poly.pdbx_seq_one_letter_code
_entity_poly.pdbx_strand_id
1 'polypeptide(L)'
;MPQQPLHRRLASLALGLALGTCLPAAAQTVWQAPQGGAFMVPAAPPLSAHAQGLLDEVNRRIVNLDSAQLQAILAKRPETVVIDVRTPAELNQLGGHIEAARFINLTRGWLEFQIETLVPDKATPIVVYCGVNQRSPLAADTLMRMGYREVYNLADGYFTWRERGHAVRYPDRAPQSPLFALPQEVVPGVWSAIGATAPGTYENGGHNNNLSFIVTDAGVLVVNAGDNWLLAASLHDEIRKVTDKPVKYVVLENGQGHAMLGMNYWQAQGAKIVAHRDTAAHIEKNGHEILESMRRRARDKAFRTELAKPDIVYEERLDLSMGGVKIEVLHLGNAHHYGDTMVWLPEKKLVIAGDTAFHVRMLPVFEDTNTARWLDIWDKFEALGAEVVIPGHGGPTDMATVRRWTRGYLVDLRARIAEVLQRGGGLEEAIRVDQTDYQHLHTADELARLNAGRVFRAMEFE
;
A
#
# COMPACT_ATOMS: atom_id res chain seq x y z
N MET A 1 3.52 73.93 1.55
CA MET A 1 2.62 74.78 2.35
C MET A 1 1.76 75.58 1.37
N PRO A 2 0.45 75.85 1.61
CA PRO A 2 -0.42 75.52 2.78
C PRO A 2 -1.55 74.52 2.41
N GLN A 3 -1.98 73.57 3.26
CA GLN A 3 -2.87 73.66 4.45
C GLN A 3 -4.32 74.12 4.13
N GLN A 4 -5.28 73.19 4.02
CA GLN A 4 -6.27 72.73 5.03
C GLN A 4 -7.57 73.59 5.03
N PRO A 5 -8.74 73.22 5.63
CA PRO A 5 -9.10 71.99 6.38
C PRO A 5 -10.57 71.45 6.19
N LEU A 6 -10.85 70.36 6.93
CA LEU A 6 -12.08 70.05 7.71
C LEU A 6 -13.21 69.12 7.17
N HIS A 7 -13.55 68.19 8.07
CA HIS A 7 -14.84 67.52 8.34
C HIS A 7 -15.20 66.23 7.57
N ARG A 8 -15.15 65.06 8.25
CA ARG A 8 -16.32 64.47 8.96
C ARG A 8 -15.99 63.13 9.62
N ARG A 9 -16.73 62.88 10.70
CA ARG A 9 -16.75 61.68 11.54
C ARG A 9 -17.48 60.51 10.85
N LEU A 10 -16.92 59.32 11.08
CA LEU A 10 -17.51 57.99 11.33
C LEU A 10 -19.00 57.75 11.00
N ALA A 11 -19.24 56.78 10.12
CA ALA A 11 -20.30 55.78 10.25
C ALA A 11 -19.91 54.51 9.47
N SER A 12 -20.09 53.35 10.11
CA SER A 12 -19.72 52.00 9.70
C SER A 12 -20.33 51.54 8.37
N LEU A 13 -19.57 50.83 7.55
CA LEU A 13 -20.12 49.81 6.64
C LEU A 13 -19.15 48.63 6.52
N ALA A 14 -19.72 47.44 6.61
CA ALA A 14 -19.06 46.15 6.63
C ALA A 14 -18.23 45.88 5.37
N LEU A 15 -17.02 45.31 5.55
CA LEU A 15 -16.27 44.67 4.48
C LEU A 15 -16.33 43.16 4.70
N GLY A 16 -17.07 42.48 3.83
CA GLY A 16 -17.11 41.02 3.79
C GLY A 16 -15.75 40.47 3.38
N LEU A 17 -15.15 39.65 4.25
CA LEU A 17 -14.12 38.71 3.83
C LEU A 17 -14.81 37.59 3.05
N ALA A 18 -14.51 37.50 1.75
CA ALA A 18 -14.77 36.32 0.95
C ALA A 18 -13.89 35.18 1.50
N LEU A 19 -14.52 34.22 2.16
CA LEU A 19 -13.93 32.95 2.54
C LEU A 19 -13.48 32.22 1.28
N GLY A 20 -12.17 31.97 1.18
CA GLY A 20 -11.61 31.02 0.23
C GLY A 20 -12.22 29.65 0.47
N THR A 21 -12.79 29.08 -0.58
CA THR A 21 -13.33 27.72 -0.58
C THR A 21 -12.18 26.73 -0.43
N CYS A 22 -12.03 26.18 0.77
CA CYS A 22 -11.28 24.94 0.98
C CYS A 22 -11.89 23.84 0.11
N LEU A 23 -11.08 23.22 -0.73
CA LEU A 23 -11.35 21.92 -1.32
C LEU A 23 -11.71 20.93 -0.18
N PRO A 24 -12.75 20.09 -0.34
CA PRO A 24 -13.06 19.12 0.70
C PRO A 24 -11.93 18.10 0.78
N ALA A 25 -11.46 17.84 2.00
CA ALA A 25 -10.59 16.71 2.28
C ALA A 25 -11.25 15.45 1.70
N ALA A 26 -10.52 14.71 0.86
CA ALA A 26 -10.94 13.42 0.37
C ALA A 26 -11.36 12.57 1.58
N ALA A 27 -12.67 12.31 1.69
CA ALA A 27 -13.20 11.48 2.74
C ALA A 27 -12.50 10.12 2.64
N GLN A 28 -11.77 9.74 3.69
CA GLN A 28 -11.36 8.37 3.90
C GLN A 28 -12.64 7.57 4.09
N THR A 29 -13.21 7.06 3.01
CA THR A 29 -14.37 6.19 3.06
C THR A 29 -13.93 4.91 3.76
N VAL A 30 -14.34 4.75 5.02
CA VAL A 30 -14.27 3.49 5.74
C VAL A 30 -15.01 2.47 4.88
N TRP A 31 -14.28 1.51 4.31
CA TRP A 31 -14.88 0.42 3.56
C TRP A 31 -15.85 -0.33 4.49
N GLN A 32 -17.13 -0.38 4.12
CA GLN A 32 -18.11 -1.20 4.81
C GLN A 32 -18.16 -2.58 4.13
N ALA A 33 -18.05 -3.64 4.93
CA ALA A 33 -18.14 -5.00 4.43
C ALA A 33 -19.48 -5.27 3.72
N PRO A 34 -19.53 -6.20 2.75
CA PRO A 34 -20.78 -6.56 2.10
C PRO A 34 -21.81 -7.04 3.12
N GLN A 35 -22.97 -6.39 3.16
CA GLN A 35 -24.12 -6.81 3.95
C GLN A 35 -24.79 -8.02 3.25
N GLY A 36 -24.43 -9.24 3.64
CA GLY A 36 -25.03 -10.44 3.04
C GLY A 36 -24.48 -11.76 3.56
N GLY A 37 -25.04 -12.25 4.67
CA GLY A 37 -24.74 -13.55 5.29
C GLY A 37 -24.41 -13.40 6.78
N ALA A 38 -25.17 -14.03 7.67
CA ALA A 38 -24.87 -14.02 9.10
C ALA A 38 -23.49 -14.63 9.33
N PHE A 39 -22.53 -13.84 9.80
CA PHE A 39 -21.21 -14.33 10.13
C PHE A 39 -21.33 -15.26 11.35
N MET A 40 -21.22 -16.58 11.14
CA MET A 40 -21.28 -17.54 12.24
C MET A 40 -19.96 -17.53 13.01
N VAL A 41 -20.02 -17.20 14.30
CA VAL A 41 -18.88 -17.32 15.22
C VAL A 41 -18.43 -18.78 15.26
N PRO A 42 -17.18 -19.11 14.89
CA PRO A 42 -16.68 -20.48 14.98
C PRO A 42 -16.72 -20.95 16.42
N ALA A 43 -17.23 -22.16 16.65
CA ALA A 43 -17.17 -22.77 17.97
C ALA A 43 -15.71 -22.88 18.42
N ALA A 44 -15.46 -22.56 19.69
CA ALA A 44 -14.13 -22.72 20.25
C ALA A 44 -13.75 -24.21 20.26
N PRO A 45 -12.51 -24.58 19.86
CA PRO A 45 -12.10 -25.97 19.88
C PRO A 45 -12.14 -26.53 21.31
N PRO A 46 -12.45 -27.82 21.49
CA PRO A 46 -12.57 -28.41 22.82
C PRO A 46 -11.24 -28.36 23.57
N LEU A 47 -11.32 -28.06 24.87
CA LEU A 47 -10.17 -28.03 25.77
C LEU A 47 -10.10 -29.32 26.59
N SER A 48 -8.89 -29.78 26.87
CA SER A 48 -8.68 -30.78 27.92
C SER A 48 -8.98 -30.17 29.29
N ALA A 49 -9.30 -31.00 30.28
CA ALA A 49 -9.53 -30.53 31.65
C ALA A 49 -8.32 -29.76 32.22
N HIS A 50 -7.10 -30.17 31.85
CA HIS A 50 -5.88 -29.47 32.24
C HIS A 50 -5.79 -28.08 31.59
N ALA A 51 -6.06 -27.98 30.29
CA ALA A 51 -6.04 -26.68 29.58
C ALA A 51 -7.13 -25.73 30.10
N GLN A 52 -8.31 -26.26 30.44
CA GLN A 52 -9.36 -25.47 31.09
C GLN A 52 -8.90 -24.94 32.45
N GLY A 53 -8.32 -25.80 33.31
CA GLY A 53 -7.80 -25.38 34.61
C GLY A 53 -6.73 -24.29 34.50
N LEU A 54 -5.86 -24.37 33.50
CA LEU A 54 -4.87 -23.33 33.21
C LEU A 54 -5.53 -21.98 32.85
N LEU A 55 -6.54 -22.00 31.99
CA LEU A 55 -7.29 -20.79 31.63
C LEU A 55 -8.05 -20.21 32.82
N ASP A 56 -8.65 -21.06 33.66
CA ASP A 56 -9.37 -20.61 34.86
C ASP A 56 -8.42 -19.92 35.85
N GLU A 57 -7.21 -20.45 36.02
CA GLU A 57 -6.18 -19.84 36.87
C GLU A 57 -5.73 -18.48 36.31
N VAL A 58 -5.45 -18.42 35.01
CA VAL A 58 -5.02 -17.20 34.33
C VAL A 58 -6.11 -16.13 34.36
N ASN A 59 -7.37 -16.50 34.12
CA ASN A 59 -8.51 -15.58 34.14
C ASN A 59 -8.76 -14.93 35.51
N ARG A 60 -8.23 -15.49 36.60
CA ARG A 60 -8.27 -14.86 37.93
C ARG A 60 -7.22 -13.77 38.12
N ARG A 61 -6.17 -13.74 37.30
CA ARG A 61 -5.04 -12.79 37.40
C ARG A 61 -5.12 -11.65 36.41
N ILE A 62 -5.64 -11.90 35.21
CA ILE A 62 -5.71 -10.92 34.14
C ILE A 62 -6.96 -10.04 34.26
N VAL A 63 -6.93 -8.88 33.61
CA VAL A 63 -8.11 -8.03 33.44
C VAL A 63 -8.79 -8.37 32.12
N ASN A 64 -10.03 -8.83 32.19
CA ASN A 64 -10.86 -9.15 31.04
C ASN A 64 -11.74 -7.97 30.65
N LEU A 65 -11.76 -7.65 29.35
CA LEU A 65 -12.60 -6.63 28.75
C LEU A 65 -13.63 -7.25 27.83
N ASP A 66 -14.81 -6.65 27.79
CA ASP A 66 -15.75 -6.81 26.67
C ASP A 66 -15.47 -5.81 25.53
N SER A 67 -16.20 -5.98 24.43
CA SER A 67 -16.07 -5.16 23.22
C SER A 67 -16.39 -3.68 23.48
N ALA A 68 -17.39 -3.39 24.33
CA ALA A 68 -17.79 -2.02 24.62
C ALA A 68 -16.71 -1.30 25.46
N GLN A 69 -16.10 -2.00 26.41
CA GLN A 69 -14.97 -1.51 27.19
C GLN A 69 -13.75 -1.24 26.31
N LEU A 70 -13.44 -2.14 25.35
CA LEU A 70 -12.36 -1.90 24.40
C LEU A 70 -12.64 -0.67 23.52
N GLN A 71 -13.85 -0.50 22.99
CA GLN A 71 -14.20 0.72 22.23
C GLN A 71 -14.00 1.99 23.06
N ALA A 72 -14.41 1.98 24.33
CA ALA A 72 -14.23 3.11 25.24
C ALA A 72 -12.74 3.41 25.52
N ILE A 73 -11.90 2.38 25.64
CA ILE A 73 -10.45 2.53 25.80
C ILE A 73 -9.86 3.14 24.53
N LEU A 74 -10.16 2.60 23.34
CA LEU A 74 -9.62 3.11 22.08
C LEU A 74 -10.03 4.55 21.80
N ALA A 75 -11.24 4.96 22.20
CA ALA A 75 -11.70 6.34 22.06
C ALA A 75 -10.98 7.32 23.01
N LYS A 76 -10.59 6.86 24.21
CA LYS A 76 -9.96 7.71 25.23
C LYS A 76 -8.44 7.68 25.20
N ARG A 77 -7.85 6.58 24.74
CA ARG A 77 -6.42 6.25 24.80
C ARG A 77 -5.93 5.72 23.46
N PRO A 78 -5.77 6.57 22.44
CA PRO A 78 -5.33 6.16 21.11
C PRO A 78 -3.90 5.58 21.10
N GLU A 79 -3.12 5.78 22.17
CA GLU A 79 -1.79 5.17 22.36
C GLU A 79 -1.85 3.68 22.70
N THR A 80 -3.03 3.14 23.01
CA THR A 80 -3.23 1.72 23.33
C THR A 80 -2.84 0.83 22.16
N VAL A 81 -1.95 -0.13 22.42
CA VAL A 81 -1.54 -1.14 21.44
C VAL A 81 -2.52 -2.30 21.47
N VAL A 82 -3.08 -2.63 20.31
CA VAL A 82 -3.99 -3.76 20.13
C VAL A 82 -3.23 -4.90 19.46
N ILE A 83 -3.02 -5.99 20.21
CA ILE A 83 -2.24 -7.16 19.77
C ILE A 83 -3.17 -8.32 19.42
N ASP A 84 -3.13 -8.73 18.16
CA ASP A 84 -3.79 -9.94 17.67
C ASP A 84 -2.82 -11.11 17.69
N VAL A 85 -3.09 -12.12 18.51
CA VAL A 85 -2.24 -13.32 18.63
C VAL A 85 -2.65 -14.46 17.70
N ARG A 86 -3.61 -14.23 16.80
CA ARG A 86 -3.93 -15.15 15.71
C ARG A 86 -2.83 -15.19 14.66
N THR A 87 -2.84 -16.23 13.83
CA THR A 87 -1.93 -16.35 12.69
C THR A 87 -2.32 -15.38 11.56
N PRO A 88 -1.38 -14.93 10.72
CA PRO A 88 -1.70 -14.14 9.52
C PRO A 88 -2.74 -14.81 8.61
N ALA A 89 -2.70 -16.15 8.50
CA ALA A 89 -3.68 -16.92 7.75
C ALA A 89 -5.10 -16.74 8.32
N GLU A 90 -5.27 -16.74 9.65
CA GLU A 90 -6.58 -16.46 10.27
C GLU A 90 -7.06 -15.04 10.01
N LEU A 91 -6.18 -14.03 10.01
CA LEU A 91 -6.55 -12.66 9.67
C LEU A 91 -7.02 -12.59 8.20
N ASN A 92 -6.26 -13.18 7.29
CA ASN A 92 -6.56 -13.13 5.86
C ASN A 92 -7.83 -13.92 5.51
N GLN A 93 -8.02 -15.11 6.09
CA GLN A 93 -9.11 -16.02 5.72
C GLN A 93 -10.38 -15.82 6.55
N LEU A 94 -10.26 -15.33 7.78
CA LEU A 94 -11.38 -15.30 8.74
C LEU A 94 -11.83 -13.88 9.07
N GLY A 95 -11.56 -12.88 8.21
CA GLY A 95 -12.26 -11.59 8.22
C GLY A 95 -11.48 -10.35 8.63
N GLY A 96 -10.16 -10.43 8.70
CA GLY A 96 -9.29 -9.34 9.10
C GLY A 96 -9.12 -9.23 10.60
N HIS A 97 -8.88 -8.01 11.09
CA HIS A 97 -8.47 -7.72 12.47
C HIS A 97 -9.27 -6.54 13.05
N ILE A 98 -9.20 -6.35 14.37
CA ILE A 98 -9.84 -5.20 15.04
C ILE A 98 -9.18 -3.91 14.55
N GLU A 99 -9.99 -2.94 14.12
CA GLU A 99 -9.47 -1.63 13.71
C GLU A 99 -8.99 -0.84 14.93
N ALA A 100 -7.71 -0.46 14.93
CA ALA A 100 -7.08 0.34 15.98
C ALA A 100 -5.94 1.18 15.40
N ALA A 101 -5.68 2.34 16.02
CA ALA A 101 -4.59 3.24 15.60
C ALA A 101 -3.21 2.59 15.73
N ARG A 102 -2.99 1.76 16.76
CA ARG A 102 -1.77 0.98 16.98
C ARG A 102 -2.08 -0.51 17.00
N PHE A 103 -2.17 -1.09 15.81
CA PHE A 103 -2.41 -2.52 15.63
C PHE A 103 -1.11 -3.30 15.42
N ILE A 104 -0.98 -4.47 16.05
CA ILE A 104 0.13 -5.41 15.84
C ILE A 104 -0.44 -6.83 15.72
N ASN A 105 -0.09 -7.55 14.65
CA ASN A 105 -0.28 -9.00 14.59
C ASN A 105 1.00 -9.70 15.07
N LEU A 106 0.98 -10.19 16.31
CA LEU A 106 2.09 -10.91 16.93
C LEU A 106 1.58 -12.28 17.39
N THR A 107 1.77 -13.30 16.55
CA THR A 107 1.23 -14.64 16.83
C THR A 107 1.70 -15.15 18.19
N ARG A 108 0.86 -15.93 18.89
CA ARG A 108 1.17 -16.38 20.26
C ARG A 108 2.56 -16.99 20.40
N GLY A 109 3.04 -17.78 19.43
CA GLY A 109 4.33 -18.47 19.52
C GLY A 109 5.56 -17.57 19.44
N TRP A 110 5.42 -16.32 18.99
CA TRP A 110 6.51 -15.34 18.85
C TRP A 110 6.49 -14.24 19.92
N LEU A 111 5.48 -14.24 20.79
CA LEU A 111 5.17 -13.15 21.71
C LEU A 111 6.39 -12.77 22.58
N GLU A 112 6.95 -13.73 23.30
CA GLU A 112 8.05 -13.53 24.25
C GLU A 112 9.33 -13.02 23.57
N PHE A 113 9.50 -13.33 22.27
CA PHE A 113 10.72 -13.03 21.54
C PHE A 113 10.69 -11.66 20.84
N GLN A 114 9.51 -11.13 20.55
CA GLN A 114 9.36 -9.94 19.70
C GLN A 114 8.70 -8.77 20.41
N ILE A 115 7.98 -8.98 21.52
CA ILE A 115 7.19 -7.91 22.14
C ILE A 115 8.05 -6.73 22.61
N GLU A 116 9.25 -6.96 23.16
CA GLU A 116 10.09 -5.88 23.66
C GLU A 116 10.69 -5.03 22.53
N THR A 117 10.84 -5.60 21.34
CA THR A 117 11.23 -4.86 20.13
C THR A 117 10.08 -3.99 19.62
N LEU A 118 8.86 -4.56 19.61
CA LEU A 118 7.69 -3.90 19.03
C LEU A 118 7.02 -2.89 19.98
N VAL A 119 7.08 -3.14 21.28
CA VAL A 119 6.51 -2.31 22.35
C VAL A 119 7.56 -2.21 23.48
N PRO A 120 8.62 -1.42 23.32
CA PRO A 120 9.72 -1.36 24.30
C PRO A 120 9.30 -0.76 25.65
N ASP A 121 8.37 0.20 25.65
CA ASP A 121 7.88 0.82 26.88
C ASP A 121 6.84 -0.07 27.57
N LYS A 122 7.24 -0.62 28.74
CA LYS A 122 6.42 -1.46 29.62
C LYS A 122 5.23 -0.72 30.26
N ALA A 123 5.18 0.61 30.17
CA ALA A 123 4.03 1.41 30.57
C ALA A 123 2.92 1.44 29.51
N THR A 124 3.24 1.08 28.26
CA THR A 124 2.28 1.16 27.15
C THR A 124 1.05 0.29 27.44
N PRO A 125 -0.18 0.84 27.31
CA PRO A 125 -1.40 0.04 27.45
C PRO A 125 -1.50 -0.97 26.31
N ILE A 126 -1.73 -2.23 26.66
CA ILE A 126 -1.83 -3.33 25.70
C ILE A 126 -3.17 -4.04 25.89
N VAL A 127 -3.92 -4.18 24.79
CA VAL A 127 -5.07 -5.08 24.73
C VAL A 127 -4.70 -6.24 23.81
N VAL A 128 -4.76 -7.46 24.35
CA VAL A 128 -4.48 -8.67 23.58
C VAL A 128 -5.77 -9.42 23.27
N TYR A 129 -5.89 -9.94 22.07
CA TYR A 129 -7.04 -10.76 21.69
C TYR A 129 -6.66 -11.90 20.75
N CYS A 130 -7.54 -12.90 20.66
CA CYS A 130 -7.48 -13.96 19.68
C CYS A 130 -8.89 -14.22 19.10
N GLY A 131 -9.09 -15.29 18.32
CA GLY A 131 -10.40 -15.62 17.74
C GLY A 131 -11.52 -15.78 18.77
N VAL A 132 -11.33 -16.69 19.73
CA VAL A 132 -12.36 -17.23 20.65
C VAL A 132 -11.92 -17.23 22.12
N ASN A 133 -11.03 -16.30 22.51
CA ASN A 133 -10.57 -16.13 23.89
C ASN A 133 -9.89 -17.36 24.56
N GLN A 134 -9.20 -18.21 23.81
CA GLN A 134 -8.41 -19.33 24.37
C GLN A 134 -6.90 -19.07 24.40
N ARG A 135 -6.36 -18.33 23.42
CA ARG A 135 -4.92 -18.00 23.34
C ARG A 135 -4.59 -16.69 24.06
N SER A 136 -5.48 -15.71 23.97
CA SER A 136 -5.23 -14.36 24.45
C SER A 136 -5.15 -14.21 25.98
N PRO A 137 -5.87 -15.00 26.81
CA PRO A 137 -5.65 -14.96 28.25
C PRO A 137 -4.20 -15.33 28.63
N LEU A 138 -3.68 -16.39 28.01
CA LEU A 138 -2.31 -16.86 28.25
C LEU A 138 -1.27 -15.83 27.78
N ALA A 139 -1.53 -15.17 26.65
CA ALA A 139 -0.68 -14.09 26.16
C ALA A 139 -0.66 -12.89 27.13
N ALA A 140 -1.84 -12.49 27.64
CA ALA A 140 -1.93 -11.40 28.62
C ALA A 140 -1.17 -11.72 29.92
N ASP A 141 -1.32 -12.93 30.48
CA ASP A 141 -0.58 -13.37 31.67
C ASP A 141 0.93 -13.37 31.43
N THR A 142 1.38 -13.85 30.26
CA THR A 142 2.80 -13.79 29.86
C THR A 142 3.31 -12.35 29.82
N LEU A 143 2.59 -11.42 29.18
CA LEU A 143 3.00 -10.02 29.10
C LEU A 143 3.11 -9.37 30.49
N MET A 144 2.16 -9.66 31.39
CA MET A 144 2.22 -9.19 32.77
C MET A 144 3.47 -9.74 33.49
N ARG A 145 3.79 -11.03 33.31
CA ARG A 145 5.02 -11.65 33.86
C ARG A 145 6.30 -11.07 33.28
N MET A 146 6.26 -10.62 32.02
CA MET A 146 7.36 -9.89 31.36
C MET A 146 7.44 -8.40 31.76
N GLY A 147 6.65 -7.97 32.75
CA GLY A 147 6.74 -6.64 33.35
C GLY A 147 5.89 -5.55 32.68
N TYR A 148 5.04 -5.87 31.69
CA TYR A 148 4.08 -4.90 31.17
C TYR A 148 3.01 -4.60 32.23
N ARG A 149 2.79 -3.31 32.49
CA ARG A 149 2.00 -2.85 33.65
C ARG A 149 0.51 -2.71 33.35
N GLU A 150 0.16 -2.41 32.12
CA GLU A 150 -1.21 -2.15 31.68
C GLU A 150 -1.63 -3.14 30.60
N VAL A 151 -1.95 -4.38 30.99
CA VAL A 151 -2.31 -5.45 30.05
C VAL A 151 -3.75 -5.89 30.29
N TYR A 152 -4.51 -5.95 29.20
CA TYR A 152 -5.91 -6.35 29.18
C TYR A 152 -6.13 -7.46 28.15
N ASN A 153 -7.05 -8.37 28.41
CA ASN A 153 -7.50 -9.39 27.47
C ASN A 153 -8.91 -9.06 26.95
N LEU A 154 -9.14 -9.10 25.63
CA LEU A 154 -10.48 -9.02 25.08
C LEU A 154 -11.18 -10.38 25.20
N ALA A 155 -12.06 -10.51 26.19
CA ALA A 155 -12.73 -11.76 26.54
C ALA A 155 -13.77 -12.19 25.50
N ASP A 156 -14.39 -11.24 24.79
CA ASP A 156 -15.30 -11.52 23.68
C ASP A 156 -14.59 -12.23 22.51
N GLY A 157 -13.31 -11.98 22.32
CA GLY A 157 -12.56 -12.40 21.15
C GLY A 157 -12.97 -11.69 19.85
N TYR A 158 -12.21 -11.94 18.78
CA TYR A 158 -12.39 -11.29 17.49
C TYR A 158 -13.73 -11.65 16.81
N PHE A 159 -14.16 -12.90 16.91
CA PHE A 159 -15.35 -13.34 16.16
C PHE A 159 -16.63 -12.72 16.71
N THR A 160 -16.76 -12.63 18.03
CA THR A 160 -17.84 -11.91 18.71
C THR A 160 -17.77 -10.42 18.42
N TRP A 161 -16.57 -9.82 18.42
CA TRP A 161 -16.37 -8.41 18.03
C TRP A 161 -16.95 -8.13 16.63
N ARG A 162 -16.65 -8.98 15.66
CA ARG A 162 -17.18 -8.85 14.30
C ARG A 162 -18.68 -9.13 14.22
N GLU A 163 -19.19 -10.17 14.89
CA GLU A 163 -20.62 -10.48 14.91
C GLU A 163 -21.45 -9.30 15.41
N ARG A 164 -20.93 -8.55 16.39
CA ARG A 164 -21.56 -7.32 16.90
C ARG A 164 -21.43 -6.11 15.96
N GLY A 165 -20.84 -6.27 14.77
CA GLY A 165 -20.70 -5.22 13.77
C GLY A 165 -19.69 -4.13 14.13
N HIS A 166 -18.78 -4.39 15.08
CA HIS A 166 -17.73 -3.44 15.42
C HIS A 166 -16.69 -3.32 14.30
N ALA A 167 -15.98 -2.19 14.28
CA ALA A 167 -15.03 -1.86 13.22
C ALA A 167 -13.91 -2.90 13.09
N VAL A 168 -13.73 -3.41 11.89
CA VAL A 168 -12.69 -4.37 11.52
C VAL A 168 -11.96 -3.87 10.28
N ARG A 169 -10.65 -4.06 10.25
CA ARG A 169 -9.83 -3.79 9.08
C ARG A 169 -9.47 -5.10 8.41
N TYR A 170 -9.76 -5.21 7.13
CA TYR A 170 -9.37 -6.36 6.34
C TYR A 170 -7.97 -6.13 5.78
N PRO A 171 -7.06 -7.11 5.92
CA PRO A 171 -5.83 -7.15 5.17
C PRO A 171 -6.15 -7.08 3.68
N ASP A 172 -7.07 -7.92 3.20
CA ASP A 172 -7.56 -7.97 1.81
C ASP A 172 -8.93 -7.29 1.71
N ARG A 173 -9.04 -6.22 0.92
CA ARG A 173 -10.27 -5.42 0.78
C ARG A 173 -11.26 -6.01 -0.22
N ALA A 174 -10.89 -7.07 -0.93
CA ALA A 174 -11.76 -7.76 -1.88
C ALA A 174 -11.57 -9.28 -1.80
N PRO A 175 -11.88 -9.92 -0.64
CA PRO A 175 -11.58 -11.32 -0.36
C PRO A 175 -12.30 -12.34 -1.27
N GLN A 176 -13.26 -11.89 -2.06
CA GLN A 176 -13.97 -12.71 -3.07
C GLN A 176 -13.36 -12.57 -4.48
N SER A 177 -12.24 -11.86 -4.61
CA SER A 177 -11.55 -11.59 -5.86
C SER A 177 -10.05 -11.85 -5.70
N PRO A 178 -9.33 -12.29 -6.76
CA PRO A 178 -7.88 -12.20 -6.83
C PRO A 178 -7.33 -10.78 -6.66
N LEU A 179 -8.14 -9.75 -6.93
CA LEU A 179 -7.78 -8.37 -6.62
C LEU A 179 -7.77 -8.16 -5.10
N PHE A 180 -6.67 -7.63 -4.56
CA PHE A 180 -6.61 -7.10 -3.20
C PHE A 180 -7.65 -6.00 -2.86
N ALA A 181 -8.03 -5.17 -3.84
CA ALA A 181 -9.09 -4.17 -3.68
C ALA A 181 -9.80 -4.00 -5.02
N LEU A 182 -11.12 -3.78 -4.97
CA LEU A 182 -11.90 -3.48 -6.17
C LEU A 182 -11.54 -2.09 -6.72
N PRO A 183 -11.64 -1.87 -8.04
CA PRO A 183 -11.38 -0.58 -8.64
C PRO A 183 -12.28 0.52 -8.09
N GLN A 184 -11.72 1.70 -7.88
CA GLN A 184 -12.46 2.92 -7.53
C GLN A 184 -12.20 3.99 -8.58
N GLU A 185 -13.23 4.78 -8.90
CA GLU A 185 -13.08 5.93 -9.78
C GLU A 185 -12.29 7.02 -9.05
N VAL A 186 -11.13 7.38 -9.60
CA VAL A 186 -10.23 8.38 -9.03
C VAL A 186 -10.64 9.78 -9.49
N VAL A 187 -10.88 9.90 -10.79
CA VAL A 187 -11.49 11.06 -11.45
C VAL A 187 -12.40 10.52 -12.57
N PRO A 188 -13.37 11.29 -13.09
CA PRO A 188 -14.30 10.79 -14.09
C PRO A 188 -13.62 10.06 -15.25
N GLY A 189 -13.94 8.78 -15.44
CA GLY A 189 -13.39 7.91 -16.48
C GLY A 189 -12.02 7.30 -16.19
N VAL A 190 -11.38 7.59 -15.05
CA VAL A 190 -10.09 6.99 -14.64
C VAL A 190 -10.28 6.23 -13.34
N TRP A 191 -9.97 4.95 -13.37
CA TRP A 191 -10.20 4.01 -12.27
C TRP A 191 -8.90 3.35 -11.85
N SER A 192 -8.80 2.95 -10.58
CA SER A 192 -7.65 2.22 -10.09
C SER A 192 -8.05 1.18 -9.03
N ALA A 193 -7.60 -0.05 -9.22
CA ALA A 193 -7.58 -1.08 -8.18
C ALA A 193 -6.26 -0.97 -7.44
N ILE A 194 -6.32 -0.64 -6.15
CA ILE A 194 -5.14 -0.37 -5.33
C ILE A 194 -4.59 -1.67 -4.77
N GLY A 195 -3.34 -1.97 -5.10
CA GLY A 195 -2.65 -3.16 -4.61
C GLY A 195 -2.30 -3.09 -3.12
N ALA A 196 -1.96 -4.25 -2.56
CA ALA A 196 -1.41 -4.35 -1.22
C ALA A 196 -0.11 -3.55 -1.13
N THR A 197 0.01 -2.68 -0.12
CA THR A 197 1.26 -1.96 0.18
C THR A 197 2.25 -2.87 0.91
N ALA A 198 2.55 -4.00 0.31
CA ALA A 198 3.35 -5.11 0.82
C ALA A 198 4.03 -5.84 -0.36
N PRO A 199 4.94 -6.78 -0.13
CA PRO A 199 5.38 -7.68 -1.19
C PRO A 199 4.22 -8.48 -1.81
N GLY A 200 4.34 -8.87 -3.07
CA GLY A 200 3.42 -9.84 -3.66
C GLY A 200 3.54 -11.17 -2.92
N THR A 201 2.41 -11.76 -2.51
CA THR A 201 2.33 -13.06 -1.83
C THR A 201 1.31 -13.96 -2.54
N TYR A 202 1.11 -15.17 -2.02
CA TYR A 202 0.00 -16.02 -2.46
C TYR A 202 -1.34 -15.39 -2.07
N GLU A 203 -1.44 -14.89 -0.84
CA GLU A 203 -2.66 -14.38 -0.22
C GLU A 203 -3.20 -13.18 -0.97
N ASN A 204 -2.38 -12.16 -1.24
CA ASN A 204 -2.79 -10.97 -1.99
C ASN A 204 -2.86 -11.19 -3.51
N GLY A 205 -2.70 -12.43 -3.99
CA GLY A 205 -2.78 -12.78 -5.41
C GLY A 205 -1.66 -12.18 -6.26
N GLY A 206 -0.60 -11.66 -5.63
CA GLY A 206 0.42 -10.85 -6.30
C GLY A 206 0.00 -9.41 -6.60
N HIS A 207 -1.24 -9.01 -6.24
CA HIS A 207 -1.74 -7.66 -6.45
C HIS A 207 -1.13 -6.71 -5.43
N ASN A 208 0.09 -6.25 -5.70
CA ASN A 208 0.77 -5.29 -4.85
C ASN A 208 0.99 -3.92 -5.50
N ASN A 209 1.02 -3.82 -6.83
CA ASN A 209 1.00 -2.55 -7.55
C ASN A 209 -0.44 -2.10 -7.88
N ASN A 210 -0.58 -0.88 -8.41
CA ASN A 210 -1.86 -0.36 -8.85
C ASN A 210 -2.19 -0.84 -10.26
N LEU A 211 -3.39 -1.42 -10.43
CA LEU A 211 -3.94 -1.78 -11.74
C LEU A 211 -4.99 -0.74 -12.12
N SER A 212 -4.64 0.14 -13.07
CA SER A 212 -5.46 1.30 -13.42
C SER A 212 -6.07 1.16 -14.80
N PHE A 213 -7.19 1.82 -15.06
CA PHE A 213 -7.78 1.85 -16.41
C PHE A 213 -8.51 3.17 -16.70
N ILE A 214 -8.52 3.51 -17.99
CA ILE A 214 -9.10 4.74 -18.53
C ILE A 214 -10.20 4.33 -19.50
N VAL A 215 -11.44 4.71 -19.18
CA VAL A 215 -12.61 4.47 -20.02
C VAL A 215 -12.82 5.65 -20.96
N THR A 216 -12.94 5.35 -22.26
CA THR A 216 -13.21 6.33 -23.32
C THR A 216 -14.32 5.82 -24.23
N ASP A 217 -14.86 6.69 -25.10
CA ASP A 217 -15.90 6.29 -26.06
C ASP A 217 -15.42 5.25 -27.09
N ALA A 218 -14.11 5.17 -27.33
CA ALA A 218 -13.50 4.30 -28.34
C ALA A 218 -12.97 2.97 -27.78
N GLY A 219 -12.84 2.85 -26.46
CA GLY A 219 -12.20 1.70 -25.82
C GLY A 219 -11.68 2.00 -24.43
N VAL A 220 -11.10 0.97 -23.80
CA VAL A 220 -10.44 1.07 -22.50
C VAL A 220 -8.92 0.92 -22.67
N LEU A 221 -8.14 1.75 -21.99
CA LEU A 221 -6.69 1.57 -21.81
C LEU A 221 -6.44 1.11 -20.39
N VAL A 222 -5.73 0.01 -20.22
CA VAL A 222 -5.29 -0.51 -18.92
C VAL A 222 -3.84 -0.13 -18.70
N VAL A 223 -3.46 0.19 -17.46
CA VAL A 223 -2.07 0.35 -17.02
C VAL A 223 -1.77 -0.77 -16.04
N ASN A 224 -0.71 -1.52 -16.36
CA ASN A 224 -0.26 -2.78 -15.77
C ASN A 224 -1.14 -3.98 -16.11
N ALA A 225 -0.51 -5.05 -16.58
CA ALA A 225 -1.17 -6.30 -16.96
C ALA A 225 -1.54 -7.17 -15.75
N GLY A 226 -0.92 -6.92 -14.59
CA GLY A 226 -1.07 -7.72 -13.37
C GLY A 226 -0.02 -8.84 -13.25
N ASP A 227 0.07 -9.42 -12.07
CA ASP A 227 1.04 -10.45 -11.68
C ASP A 227 0.80 -11.83 -12.33
N ASN A 228 -0.41 -12.11 -12.78
CA ASN A 228 -0.79 -13.40 -13.34
C ASN A 228 -2.11 -13.32 -14.11
N TRP A 229 -2.43 -14.39 -14.83
CA TRP A 229 -3.65 -14.53 -15.64
C TRP A 229 -4.93 -14.31 -14.82
N LEU A 230 -5.01 -14.87 -13.61
CA LEU A 230 -6.23 -14.79 -12.80
C LEU A 230 -6.47 -13.36 -12.29
N LEU A 231 -5.40 -12.66 -11.90
CA LEU A 231 -5.47 -11.26 -11.50
C LEU A 231 -5.90 -10.36 -12.66
N ALA A 232 -5.30 -10.54 -13.84
CA ALA A 232 -5.67 -9.84 -15.06
C ALA A 232 -7.14 -10.07 -15.43
N ALA A 233 -7.60 -11.32 -15.37
CA ALA A 233 -8.99 -11.69 -15.62
C ALA A 233 -9.96 -11.02 -14.64
N SER A 234 -9.59 -10.97 -13.37
CA SER A 234 -10.42 -10.37 -12.33
C SER A 234 -10.56 -8.86 -12.50
N LEU A 235 -9.47 -8.17 -12.91
CA LEU A 235 -9.56 -6.76 -13.27
C LEU A 235 -10.51 -6.55 -14.46
N HIS A 236 -10.40 -7.38 -15.50
CA HIS A 236 -11.26 -7.26 -16.67
C HIS A 236 -12.74 -7.49 -16.35
N ASP A 237 -13.05 -8.41 -15.44
CA ASP A 237 -14.41 -8.65 -14.97
C ASP A 237 -14.98 -7.41 -14.26
N GLU A 238 -14.16 -6.65 -13.51
CA GLU A 238 -14.58 -5.36 -12.93
C GLU A 238 -14.73 -4.27 -14.02
N ILE A 239 -13.84 -4.21 -15.01
CA ILE A 239 -13.96 -3.27 -16.14
C ILE A 239 -15.30 -3.48 -16.88
N ARG A 240 -15.70 -4.74 -17.10
CA ARG A 240 -16.98 -5.09 -17.77
C ARG A 240 -18.23 -4.65 -17.00
N LYS A 241 -18.12 -4.43 -15.69
CA LYS A 241 -19.22 -3.87 -14.88
C LYS A 241 -19.33 -2.35 -15.03
N VAL A 242 -18.23 -1.69 -15.40
CA VAL A 242 -18.16 -0.24 -15.61
C VAL A 242 -18.50 0.13 -17.05
N THR A 243 -18.11 -0.69 -18.03
CA THR A 243 -18.29 -0.37 -19.47
C THR A 243 -18.38 -1.62 -20.34
N ASP A 244 -19.08 -1.50 -21.47
CA ASP A 244 -19.17 -2.53 -22.53
C ASP A 244 -18.05 -2.40 -23.58
N LYS A 245 -17.24 -1.34 -23.49
CA LYS A 245 -16.17 -1.05 -24.44
C LYS A 245 -15.02 -2.06 -24.31
N PRO A 246 -14.40 -2.50 -25.41
CA PRO A 246 -13.28 -3.44 -25.35
C PRO A 246 -12.02 -2.74 -24.80
N VAL A 247 -11.19 -3.51 -24.09
CA VAL A 247 -9.83 -3.11 -23.77
C VAL A 247 -9.00 -3.12 -25.06
N LYS A 248 -8.46 -1.97 -25.45
CA LYS A 248 -7.67 -1.79 -26.67
C LYS A 248 -6.18 -1.93 -26.41
N TYR A 249 -5.71 -1.35 -25.31
CA TYR A 249 -4.31 -1.27 -24.96
C TYR A 249 -4.08 -1.62 -23.50
N VAL A 250 -2.94 -2.26 -23.22
CA VAL A 250 -2.41 -2.44 -21.87
C VAL A 250 -0.99 -1.89 -21.87
N VAL A 251 -0.75 -0.81 -21.12
CA VAL A 251 0.55 -0.17 -20.97
C VAL A 251 1.25 -0.74 -19.74
N LEU A 252 2.46 -1.26 -19.90
CA LEU A 252 3.27 -1.73 -18.78
C LEU A 252 4.05 -0.57 -18.17
N GLU A 253 4.02 -0.40 -16.85
CA GLU A 253 4.82 0.63 -16.18
C GLU A 253 6.33 0.32 -16.23
N ASN A 254 6.70 -0.96 -16.11
CA ASN A 254 8.07 -1.47 -16.21
C ASN A 254 8.08 -2.99 -16.44
N GLY A 255 9.25 -3.62 -16.31
CA GLY A 255 9.47 -5.06 -16.58
C GLY A 255 9.23 -6.00 -15.39
N GLN A 256 8.75 -5.50 -14.26
CA GLN A 256 8.55 -6.32 -13.06
C GLN A 256 7.37 -7.28 -13.21
N GLY A 257 7.45 -8.40 -12.48
CA GLY A 257 6.47 -9.48 -12.56
C GLY A 257 5.03 -9.05 -12.30
N HIS A 258 4.80 -8.21 -11.28
CA HIS A 258 3.46 -7.70 -10.94
C HIS A 258 2.85 -6.81 -12.03
N ALA A 259 3.68 -6.24 -12.92
CA ALA A 259 3.24 -5.35 -13.98
C ALA A 259 3.01 -6.11 -15.29
N MET A 260 3.82 -7.14 -15.59
CA MET A 260 3.91 -7.73 -16.94
C MET A 260 3.35 -9.15 -17.08
N LEU A 261 3.30 -9.97 -16.03
CA LEU A 261 3.05 -11.41 -16.20
C LEU A 261 1.61 -11.75 -16.66
N GLY A 262 0.64 -10.86 -16.42
CA GLY A 262 -0.74 -11.01 -16.91
C GLY A 262 -0.93 -10.70 -18.41
N MET A 263 0.13 -10.34 -19.15
CA MET A 263 0.07 -9.96 -20.57
C MET A 263 -0.69 -10.98 -21.43
N ASN A 264 -0.43 -12.27 -21.24
CA ASN A 264 -0.98 -13.32 -22.09
C ASN A 264 -2.51 -13.45 -21.97
N TYR A 265 -3.08 -13.07 -20.82
CA TYR A 265 -4.54 -12.93 -20.68
C TYR A 265 -5.07 -11.83 -21.59
N TRP A 266 -4.51 -10.63 -21.50
CA TRP A 266 -4.99 -9.46 -22.24
C TRP A 266 -4.86 -9.63 -23.75
N GLN A 267 -3.77 -10.25 -24.22
CA GLN A 267 -3.61 -10.60 -25.63
C GLN A 267 -4.68 -11.59 -26.09
N ALA A 268 -5.04 -12.57 -25.26
CA ALA A 268 -6.15 -13.48 -25.56
C ALA A 268 -7.52 -12.77 -25.62
N GLN A 269 -7.66 -11.58 -25.03
CA GLN A 269 -8.85 -10.72 -25.17
C GLN A 269 -8.76 -9.76 -26.38
N GLY A 270 -7.66 -9.78 -27.13
CA GLY A 270 -7.44 -8.93 -28.30
C GLY A 270 -6.84 -7.55 -28.00
N ALA A 271 -6.44 -7.28 -26.75
CA ALA A 271 -5.76 -6.03 -26.40
C ALA A 271 -4.28 -6.06 -26.86
N LYS A 272 -3.75 -4.88 -27.17
CA LYS A 272 -2.33 -4.70 -27.54
C LYS A 272 -1.50 -4.31 -26.33
N ILE A 273 -0.43 -5.07 -26.07
CA ILE A 273 0.50 -4.76 -25.00
C ILE A 273 1.50 -3.70 -25.47
N VAL A 274 1.65 -2.64 -24.70
CA VAL A 274 2.56 -1.52 -24.94
C VAL A 274 3.64 -1.51 -23.87
N ALA A 275 4.91 -1.46 -24.28
CA ALA A 275 6.04 -1.38 -23.36
C ALA A 275 7.14 -0.48 -23.89
N HIS A 276 7.89 0.16 -23.00
CA HIS A 276 9.14 0.85 -23.37
C HIS A 276 10.16 -0.15 -23.93
N ARG A 277 11.06 0.30 -24.84
CA ARG A 277 12.13 -0.53 -25.43
C ARG A 277 12.96 -1.26 -24.37
N ASP A 278 13.37 -0.55 -23.32
CA ASP A 278 14.22 -1.13 -22.29
C ASP A 278 13.43 -2.11 -21.40
N THR A 279 12.12 -1.88 -21.21
CA THR A 279 11.22 -2.84 -20.57
C THR A 279 11.07 -4.10 -21.41
N ALA A 280 10.86 -3.97 -22.72
CA ALA A 280 10.78 -5.11 -23.64
C ALA A 280 12.09 -5.92 -23.64
N ALA A 281 13.25 -5.26 -23.64
CA ALA A 281 14.56 -5.91 -23.55
C ALA A 281 14.75 -6.64 -22.21
N HIS A 282 14.29 -6.05 -21.09
CA HIS A 282 14.31 -6.70 -19.79
C HIS A 282 13.41 -7.95 -19.76
N ILE A 283 12.19 -7.86 -20.29
CA ILE A 283 11.27 -9.02 -20.37
C ILE A 283 11.88 -10.15 -21.19
N GLU A 284 12.52 -9.85 -22.32
CA GLU A 284 13.20 -10.85 -23.15
C GLU A 284 14.32 -11.56 -22.36
N LYS A 285 15.11 -10.80 -21.62
CA LYS A 285 16.27 -11.30 -20.88
C LYS A 285 15.89 -12.07 -19.62
N ASN A 286 14.94 -11.56 -18.84
CA ASN A 286 14.67 -11.99 -17.47
C ASN A 286 13.29 -12.61 -17.26
N GLY A 287 12.40 -12.55 -18.27
CA GLY A 287 11.00 -12.94 -18.13
C GLY A 287 10.78 -14.39 -17.68
N HIS A 288 11.64 -15.33 -18.11
CA HIS A 288 11.55 -16.73 -17.67
C HIS A 288 11.81 -16.88 -16.16
N GLU A 289 12.86 -16.24 -15.64
CA GLU A 289 13.19 -16.30 -14.21
C GLU A 289 12.12 -15.63 -13.36
N ILE A 290 11.57 -14.51 -13.84
CA ILE A 290 10.47 -13.79 -13.20
C ILE A 290 9.21 -14.67 -13.16
N LEU A 291 8.85 -15.32 -14.27
CA LEU A 291 7.71 -16.24 -14.34
C LEU A 291 7.88 -17.42 -13.38
N GLU A 292 9.05 -18.04 -13.32
CA GLU A 292 9.32 -19.16 -12.42
C GLU A 292 9.26 -18.75 -10.94
N SER A 293 9.74 -17.54 -10.61
CA SER A 293 9.58 -16.95 -9.27
C SER A 293 8.12 -16.77 -8.90
N MET A 294 7.31 -16.20 -9.81
CA MET A 294 5.87 -16.06 -9.61
C MET A 294 5.20 -17.42 -9.45
N ARG A 295 5.52 -18.43 -10.27
CA ARG A 295 4.94 -19.79 -10.15
C ARG A 295 5.16 -20.42 -8.79
N ARG A 296 6.37 -20.30 -8.23
CA ARG A 296 6.68 -20.81 -6.87
C ARG A 296 5.85 -20.12 -5.80
N ARG A 297 5.67 -18.80 -5.92
CA ARG A 297 4.89 -17.99 -4.98
C ARG A 297 3.38 -18.24 -5.12
N ALA A 298 2.86 -18.14 -6.34
CA ALA A 298 1.43 -18.12 -6.66
C ALA A 298 0.82 -19.53 -6.72
N ARG A 299 1.62 -20.59 -6.92
CA ARG A 299 1.16 -21.99 -6.91
C ARG A 299 -0.01 -22.20 -7.90
N ASP A 300 -1.16 -22.63 -7.41
CA ASP A 300 -2.39 -22.79 -8.17
C ASP A 300 -2.87 -21.48 -8.82
N LYS A 301 -2.58 -20.31 -8.23
CA LYS A 301 -2.90 -19.00 -8.82
C LYS A 301 -2.06 -18.66 -10.06
N ALA A 302 -1.01 -19.43 -10.34
CA ALA A 302 -0.24 -19.30 -11.59
C ALA A 302 -0.95 -19.90 -12.82
N PHE A 303 -2.16 -20.46 -12.63
CA PHE A 303 -2.97 -21.07 -13.68
C PHE A 303 -2.99 -20.23 -14.97
N ARG A 304 -2.64 -20.87 -16.10
CA ARG A 304 -2.57 -20.29 -17.46
C ARG A 304 -1.63 -19.09 -17.63
N THR A 305 -0.83 -18.74 -16.63
CA THR A 305 0.13 -17.64 -16.77
C THR A 305 1.35 -18.14 -17.54
N GLU A 306 1.61 -17.49 -18.67
CA GLU A 306 2.70 -17.80 -19.59
C GLU A 306 3.42 -16.51 -19.95
N LEU A 307 4.73 -16.62 -20.20
CA LEU A 307 5.51 -15.47 -20.65
C LEU A 307 5.04 -15.05 -22.04
N ALA A 308 4.72 -13.76 -22.17
CA ALA A 308 4.35 -13.12 -23.43
C ALA A 308 5.34 -12.00 -23.79
N LYS A 309 5.23 -11.47 -25.01
CA LYS A 309 6.02 -10.34 -25.48
C LYS A 309 5.12 -9.13 -25.76
N PRO A 310 5.61 -7.89 -25.55
CA PRO A 310 4.88 -6.69 -25.95
C PRO A 310 4.56 -6.67 -27.45
N ASP A 311 3.39 -6.14 -27.82
CA ASP A 311 2.97 -5.95 -29.21
C ASP A 311 3.51 -4.64 -29.80
N ILE A 312 3.57 -3.59 -28.97
CA ILE A 312 3.97 -2.24 -29.34
C ILE A 312 5.14 -1.85 -28.44
N VAL A 313 6.25 -1.49 -29.07
CA VAL A 313 7.44 -0.99 -28.37
C VAL A 313 7.62 0.48 -28.71
N TYR A 314 7.81 1.31 -27.69
CA TYR A 314 8.07 2.75 -27.85
C TYR A 314 9.36 3.16 -27.13
N GLU A 315 9.88 4.35 -27.45
CA GLU A 315 11.11 4.88 -26.85
C GLU A 315 10.81 6.08 -25.95
N GLU A 316 10.56 7.27 -26.50
CA GLU A 316 10.41 8.46 -25.62
C GLU A 316 8.95 8.75 -25.27
N ARG A 317 8.08 8.75 -26.28
CA ARG A 317 6.67 9.11 -26.15
C ARG A 317 5.83 8.34 -27.15
N LEU A 318 4.63 7.93 -26.73
CA LEU A 318 3.60 7.37 -27.59
C LEU A 318 2.25 8.04 -27.29
N ASP A 319 1.57 8.48 -28.33
CA ASP A 319 0.22 9.02 -28.21
C ASP A 319 -0.80 7.89 -28.41
N LEU A 320 -1.58 7.60 -27.36
CA LEU A 320 -2.66 6.61 -27.37
C LEU A 320 -4.03 7.28 -27.16
N SER A 321 -4.14 8.57 -27.54
CA SER A 321 -5.39 9.31 -27.45
C SER A 321 -6.50 8.62 -28.23
N MET A 322 -7.65 8.44 -27.58
CA MET A 322 -8.80 7.75 -28.16
C MET A 322 -10.11 8.21 -27.51
N GLY A 323 -11.21 8.15 -28.27
CA GLY A 323 -12.54 8.50 -27.76
C GLY A 323 -12.64 9.91 -27.17
N GLY A 324 -11.92 10.87 -27.74
CA GLY A 324 -11.90 12.27 -27.26
C GLY A 324 -11.05 12.53 -26.01
N VAL A 325 -10.35 11.51 -25.48
CA VAL A 325 -9.45 11.65 -24.32
C VAL A 325 -8.01 11.66 -24.82
N LYS A 326 -7.24 12.68 -24.42
CA LYS A 326 -5.81 12.73 -24.72
C LYS A 326 -5.05 11.87 -23.72
N ILE A 327 -4.26 10.92 -24.23
CA ILE A 327 -3.52 9.95 -23.42
C ILE A 327 -2.10 9.88 -23.95
N GLU A 328 -1.15 10.39 -23.18
CA GLU A 328 0.28 10.39 -23.53
C GLU A 328 1.01 9.36 -22.69
N VAL A 329 1.62 8.36 -23.33
CA VAL A 329 2.54 7.41 -22.68
C VAL A 329 3.94 7.99 -22.79
N LEU A 330 4.60 8.17 -21.65
CA LEU A 330 5.84 8.94 -21.51
C LEU A 330 6.93 8.08 -20.87
N HIS A 331 8.14 8.16 -21.41
CA HIS A 331 9.36 7.77 -20.72
C HIS A 331 10.18 9.03 -20.43
N LEU A 332 10.19 9.48 -19.17
CA LEU A 332 10.93 10.70 -18.77
C LEU A 332 12.41 10.43 -18.41
N GLY A 333 12.78 9.15 -18.42
CA GLY A 333 14.08 8.59 -18.06
C GLY A 333 13.91 7.45 -17.04
N ASN A 334 14.99 6.73 -16.76
CA ASN A 334 14.97 5.60 -15.83
C ASN A 334 14.90 6.09 -14.37
N ALA A 335 13.98 5.49 -13.60
CA ALA A 335 13.72 5.82 -12.20
C ALA A 335 13.90 4.57 -11.32
N HIS A 336 12.80 3.93 -10.94
CA HIS A 336 12.77 2.70 -10.17
C HIS A 336 13.39 1.51 -10.91
N HIS A 337 13.15 1.42 -12.22
CA HIS A 337 13.56 0.32 -13.09
C HIS A 337 13.92 0.82 -14.50
N TYR A 338 14.49 -0.05 -15.33
CA TYR A 338 14.66 0.23 -16.76
C TYR A 338 13.32 0.39 -17.47
N GLY A 339 13.19 1.48 -18.23
CA GLY A 339 12.04 1.77 -19.05
C GLY A 339 10.79 2.19 -18.30
N ASP A 340 10.94 2.76 -17.10
CA ASP A 340 9.80 3.28 -16.35
C ASP A 340 8.93 4.19 -17.21
N THR A 341 7.64 3.88 -17.21
CA THR A 341 6.62 4.45 -18.08
C THR A 341 5.57 5.15 -17.23
N MET A 342 5.19 6.36 -17.65
CA MET A 342 4.07 7.09 -17.06
C MET A 342 2.96 7.29 -18.09
N VAL A 343 1.71 7.29 -17.65
CA VAL A 343 0.56 7.64 -18.50
C VAL A 343 -0.01 8.98 -18.04
N TRP A 344 0.08 9.98 -18.91
CA TRP A 344 -0.29 11.36 -18.64
C TRP A 344 -1.58 11.75 -19.35
N LEU A 345 -2.52 12.34 -18.59
CA LEU A 345 -3.79 12.85 -19.06
C LEU A 345 -3.85 14.37 -18.80
N PRO A 346 -3.39 15.20 -19.75
CA PRO A 346 -3.18 16.64 -19.52
C PRO A 346 -4.47 17.39 -19.19
N GLU A 347 -5.59 17.09 -19.84
CA GLU A 347 -6.88 17.78 -19.60
C GLU A 347 -7.44 17.47 -18.20
N LYS A 348 -7.06 16.32 -17.63
CA LYS A 348 -7.42 15.92 -16.27
C LYS A 348 -6.37 16.31 -15.23
N LYS A 349 -5.22 16.83 -15.67
CA LYS A 349 -4.01 17.04 -14.85
C LYS A 349 -3.69 15.82 -13.98
N LEU A 350 -3.81 14.62 -14.55
CA LEU A 350 -3.61 13.36 -13.85
C LEU A 350 -2.49 12.56 -14.50
N VAL A 351 -1.56 12.07 -13.68
CA VAL A 351 -0.53 11.11 -14.09
C VAL A 351 -0.70 9.78 -13.36
N ILE A 352 -0.73 8.68 -14.12
CA ILE A 352 -0.45 7.33 -13.60
C ILE A 352 1.05 7.16 -13.70
N ALA A 353 1.74 7.35 -12.57
CA ALA A 353 3.19 7.49 -12.53
C ALA A 353 3.95 6.16 -12.56
N GLY A 354 3.24 5.05 -12.29
CA GLY A 354 3.85 3.79 -11.96
C GLY A 354 4.89 3.93 -10.84
N ASP A 355 5.88 3.05 -10.82
CA ASP A 355 6.91 3.07 -9.78
C ASP A 355 7.87 4.27 -9.84
N THR A 356 7.61 5.29 -10.65
CA THR A 356 8.32 6.57 -10.51
C THR A 356 7.97 7.26 -9.19
N ALA A 357 6.79 7.00 -8.65
CA ALA A 357 6.29 7.60 -7.42
C ALA A 357 5.65 6.55 -6.50
N PHE A 358 5.81 6.77 -5.19
CA PHE A 358 5.30 5.91 -4.13
C PHE A 358 4.50 6.74 -3.11
N HIS A 359 3.45 6.13 -2.56
CA HIS A 359 2.64 6.71 -1.50
C HIS A 359 2.41 5.66 -0.41
N VAL A 360 2.53 6.05 0.86
CA VAL A 360 2.39 5.24 2.09
C VAL A 360 3.31 4.02 2.23
N ARG A 361 3.90 3.52 1.14
CA ARG A 361 4.86 2.41 1.10
C ARG A 361 6.26 2.95 0.88
N MET A 362 7.24 2.42 1.63
CA MET A 362 8.65 2.67 1.34
C MET A 362 9.01 2.05 -0.01
N LEU A 363 9.60 2.86 -0.88
CA LEU A 363 10.08 2.43 -2.19
C LEU A 363 11.21 1.40 -2.04
N PRO A 364 11.15 0.25 -2.74
CA PRO A 364 12.28 -0.64 -2.83
C PRO A 364 13.33 -0.07 -3.79
N VAL A 365 14.59 -0.05 -3.37
CA VAL A 365 15.75 0.14 -4.25
C VAL A 365 16.25 -1.25 -4.62
N PHE A 366 16.30 -1.62 -5.89
CA PHE A 366 16.87 -2.89 -6.35
C PHE A 366 18.33 -2.73 -6.77
N GLU A 367 18.98 -3.82 -7.19
CA GLU A 367 20.38 -3.77 -7.64
C GLU A 367 20.56 -2.97 -8.93
N ASP A 368 19.52 -2.92 -9.76
CA ASP A 368 19.47 -2.18 -11.01
C ASP A 368 18.77 -0.82 -10.90
N THR A 369 18.25 -0.45 -9.73
CA THR A 369 17.71 0.88 -9.47
C THR A 369 18.85 1.89 -9.40
N ASN A 370 18.84 2.90 -10.28
CA ASN A 370 19.77 4.02 -10.22
C ASN A 370 19.11 5.21 -9.52
N THR A 371 19.38 5.38 -8.23
CA THR A 371 18.76 6.43 -7.41
C THR A 371 19.18 7.85 -7.80
N ALA A 372 20.36 8.04 -8.41
CA ALA A 372 20.79 9.34 -8.94
C ALA A 372 19.95 9.72 -10.17
N ARG A 373 19.80 8.82 -11.14
CA ARG A 373 18.96 9.02 -12.33
C ARG A 373 17.49 9.21 -11.98
N TRP A 374 17.00 8.49 -10.98
CA TRP A 374 15.65 8.71 -10.46
C TRP A 374 15.46 10.14 -9.93
N LEU A 375 16.48 10.73 -9.30
CA LEU A 375 16.43 12.14 -8.91
C LEU A 375 16.52 13.08 -10.13
N ASP A 376 17.32 12.76 -11.14
CA ASP A 376 17.51 13.58 -12.34
C ASP A 376 16.21 13.75 -13.17
N ILE A 377 15.34 12.74 -13.19
CA ILE A 377 14.07 12.82 -13.93
C ILE A 377 12.97 13.56 -13.17
N TRP A 378 13.17 13.82 -11.87
CA TRP A 378 12.11 14.37 -11.01
C TRP A 378 11.60 15.71 -11.49
N ASP A 379 12.48 16.61 -11.94
CA ASP A 379 12.09 17.94 -12.40
C ASP A 379 11.18 17.85 -13.65
N LYS A 380 11.42 16.86 -14.53
CA LYS A 380 10.55 16.60 -15.68
C LYS A 380 9.20 16.01 -15.25
N PHE A 381 9.21 15.09 -14.30
CA PHE A 381 7.99 14.49 -13.74
C PHE A 381 7.11 15.55 -13.06
N GLU A 382 7.71 16.43 -12.28
CA GLU A 382 7.01 17.51 -11.60
C GLU A 382 6.52 18.59 -12.57
N ALA A 383 7.28 18.85 -13.65
CA ALA A 383 6.91 19.80 -14.70
C ALA A 383 5.65 19.39 -15.50
N LEU A 384 5.17 18.14 -15.38
CA LEU A 384 3.86 17.76 -15.91
C LEU A 384 2.73 18.60 -15.30
N GLY A 385 2.91 19.12 -14.07
CA GLY A 385 1.89 19.93 -13.40
C GLY A 385 0.66 19.11 -12.99
N ALA A 386 0.85 17.82 -12.68
CA ALA A 386 -0.22 16.94 -12.23
C ALA A 386 -0.78 17.40 -10.88
N GLU A 387 -2.11 17.51 -10.80
CA GLU A 387 -2.85 17.72 -9.55
C GLU A 387 -3.16 16.37 -8.87
N VAL A 388 -3.37 15.33 -9.67
CA VAL A 388 -3.61 13.96 -9.19
C VAL A 388 -2.50 13.03 -9.67
N VAL A 389 -1.95 12.25 -8.74
CA VAL A 389 -0.93 11.23 -9.00
C VAL A 389 -1.45 9.88 -8.56
N ILE A 390 -1.50 8.92 -9.48
CA ILE A 390 -1.69 7.50 -9.15
C ILE A 390 -0.28 6.86 -9.16
N PRO A 391 0.30 6.57 -7.98
CA PRO A 391 1.64 5.97 -7.88
C PRO A 391 1.61 4.49 -8.31
N GLY A 392 2.78 3.85 -8.43
CA GLY A 392 2.89 2.40 -8.67
C GLY A 392 2.40 1.60 -7.46
N HIS A 393 2.64 2.14 -6.25
CA HIS A 393 2.19 1.56 -4.99
C HIS A 393 1.57 2.61 -4.06
N GLY A 394 0.43 2.25 -3.44
CA GLY A 394 -0.35 3.11 -2.55
C GLY A 394 -1.53 3.78 -3.25
N GLY A 395 -2.40 4.44 -2.48
CA GLY A 395 -3.60 5.09 -3.04
C GLY A 395 -3.29 6.34 -3.88
N PRO A 396 -4.23 6.83 -4.70
CA PRO A 396 -4.11 8.11 -5.39
C PRO A 396 -3.82 9.26 -4.41
N THR A 397 -3.04 10.22 -4.88
CA THR A 397 -2.52 11.32 -4.05
C THR A 397 -2.19 12.54 -4.91
N ASP A 398 -1.37 13.46 -4.41
CA ASP A 398 -0.92 14.67 -5.08
C ASP A 398 0.62 14.71 -5.27
N MET A 399 1.07 15.63 -6.12
CA MET A 399 2.49 15.82 -6.43
C MET A 399 3.32 16.22 -5.19
N ALA A 400 2.74 16.97 -4.25
CA ALA A 400 3.44 17.41 -3.04
C ALA A 400 3.76 16.22 -2.12
N THR A 401 2.82 15.28 -2.00
CA THR A 401 2.95 14.07 -1.19
C THR A 401 4.03 13.15 -1.77
N VAL A 402 4.02 12.88 -3.06
CA VAL A 402 5.06 12.02 -3.68
C VAL A 402 6.42 12.72 -3.71
N ARG A 403 6.48 14.06 -3.85
CA ARG A 403 7.73 14.82 -3.68
C ARG A 403 8.31 14.63 -2.29
N ARG A 404 7.48 14.70 -1.26
CA ARG A 404 7.93 14.54 0.13
C ARG A 404 8.42 13.12 0.40
N TRP A 405 7.67 12.10 -0.02
CA TRP A 405 7.89 10.72 0.44
C TRP A 405 8.64 9.82 -0.54
N THR A 406 8.69 10.17 -1.84
CA THR A 406 9.53 9.46 -2.82
C THR A 406 10.86 10.20 -2.99
N ARG A 407 10.84 11.40 -3.57
CA ARG A 407 12.06 12.19 -3.80
C ARG A 407 12.76 12.55 -2.49
N GLY A 408 12.00 13.02 -1.50
CA GLY A 408 12.56 13.37 -0.19
C GLY A 408 13.30 12.21 0.47
N TYR A 409 12.75 10.99 0.40
CA TYR A 409 13.44 9.79 0.89
C TYR A 409 14.76 9.52 0.17
N LEU A 410 14.75 9.55 -1.17
CA LEU A 410 15.97 9.31 -1.97
C LEU A 410 17.06 10.36 -1.68
N VAL A 411 16.68 11.64 -1.55
CA VAL A 411 17.60 12.73 -1.22
C VAL A 411 18.20 12.53 0.17
N ASP A 412 17.36 12.30 1.18
CA ASP A 412 17.80 12.11 2.56
C ASP A 412 18.70 10.87 2.71
N LEU A 413 18.29 9.72 2.15
CA LEU A 413 19.08 8.50 2.20
C LEU A 413 20.44 8.68 1.53
N ARG A 414 20.49 9.25 0.32
CA ARG A 414 21.76 9.50 -0.37
C ARG A 414 22.65 10.49 0.39
N ALA A 415 22.09 11.52 1.03
CA ALA A 415 22.85 12.45 1.86
C ALA A 415 23.50 11.75 3.07
N ARG A 416 22.73 10.92 3.79
CA ARG A 416 23.26 10.15 4.94
C ARG A 416 24.32 9.14 4.52
N ILE A 417 24.15 8.49 3.38
CA ILE A 417 25.16 7.59 2.82
C ILE A 417 26.42 8.36 2.40
N ALA A 418 26.27 9.54 1.81
CA ALA A 418 27.41 10.39 1.46
C ALA A 418 28.24 10.78 2.71
N GLU A 419 27.59 11.07 3.83
CA GLU A 419 28.28 11.35 5.10
C GLU A 419 29.08 10.14 5.60
N VAL A 420 28.54 8.91 5.46
CA VAL A 420 29.27 7.68 5.79
C VAL A 420 30.50 7.52 4.90
N LEU A 421 30.36 7.71 3.59
CA LEU A 421 31.47 7.60 2.64
C LEU A 421 32.57 8.66 2.88
N GLN A 422 32.18 9.92 3.11
CA GLN A 422 33.11 11.04 3.31
C GLN A 422 34.05 10.86 4.50
N ARG A 423 33.61 10.15 5.54
CA ARG A 423 34.43 9.82 6.72
C ARG A 423 35.08 8.43 6.67
N GLY A 424 35.03 7.76 5.51
CA GLY A 424 35.63 6.44 5.31
C GLY A 424 34.89 5.30 6.01
N GLY A 425 33.59 5.46 6.30
CA GLY A 425 32.75 4.43 6.89
C GLY A 425 32.40 3.32 5.88
N GLY A 426 32.16 2.12 6.39
CA GLY A 426 31.83 0.94 5.57
C GLY A 426 30.35 0.57 5.58
N LEU A 427 30.00 -0.51 4.88
CA LEU A 427 28.64 -1.02 4.75
C LEU A 427 27.91 -1.21 6.08
N GLU A 428 28.60 -1.69 7.12
CA GLU A 428 28.00 -1.94 8.44
C GLU A 428 27.44 -0.67 9.08
N GLU A 429 28.08 0.46 8.81
CA GLU A 429 27.64 1.76 9.28
C GLU A 429 26.54 2.32 8.38
N ALA A 430 26.69 2.15 7.06
CA ALA A 430 25.70 2.55 6.08
C ALA A 430 24.32 1.94 6.33
N ILE A 431 24.22 0.64 6.62
CA ILE A 431 22.92 -0.02 6.87
C ILE A 431 22.26 0.41 8.19
N ARG A 432 22.98 1.15 9.04
CA ARG A 432 22.51 1.65 10.34
C ARG A 432 22.26 3.16 10.35
N VAL A 433 22.36 3.84 9.21
CA VAL A 433 22.01 5.26 9.12
C VAL A 433 20.57 5.47 9.58
N ASP A 434 20.35 6.54 10.33
CA ASP A 434 19.05 6.87 10.88
C ASP A 434 18.05 7.14 9.74
N GLN A 435 16.93 6.42 9.75
CA GLN A 435 15.81 6.57 8.82
C GLN A 435 14.49 6.69 9.60
N THR A 436 14.53 7.18 10.84
CA THR A 436 13.37 7.25 11.76
C THR A 436 12.18 7.98 11.14
N ASP A 437 12.45 9.04 10.37
CA ASP A 437 11.42 9.83 9.67
C ASP A 437 10.61 9.03 8.66
N TYR A 438 11.11 7.87 8.21
CA TYR A 438 10.46 7.02 7.20
C TYR A 438 9.95 5.68 7.76
N GLN A 439 10.13 5.40 9.06
CA GLN A 439 9.71 4.13 9.68
C GLN A 439 8.19 3.96 9.74
N HIS A 440 7.44 5.06 9.60
CA HIS A 440 5.98 5.02 9.52
C HIS A 440 5.46 4.51 8.16
N LEU A 441 6.31 4.44 7.13
CA LEU A 441 5.94 3.92 5.82
C LEU A 441 5.79 2.39 5.89
N HIS A 442 4.80 1.86 5.18
CA HIS A 442 4.64 0.42 5.05
C HIS A 442 5.90 -0.20 4.44
N THR A 443 6.26 -1.40 4.89
CA THR A 443 7.48 -2.14 4.51
C THR A 443 8.82 -1.50 4.92
N ALA A 444 8.83 -0.42 5.74
CA ALA A 444 10.07 0.19 6.20
C ALA A 444 10.97 -0.76 7.01
N ASP A 445 10.38 -1.58 7.88
CA ASP A 445 11.10 -2.57 8.68
C ASP A 445 11.87 -3.60 7.82
N GLU A 446 11.36 -3.88 6.61
CA GLU A 446 11.98 -4.79 5.65
C GLU A 446 13.00 -4.07 4.76
N LEU A 447 12.67 -2.86 4.29
CA LEU A 447 13.39 -2.20 3.21
C LEU A 447 14.44 -1.20 3.65
N ALA A 448 14.29 -0.54 4.81
CA ALA A 448 15.16 0.59 5.18
C ALA A 448 16.65 0.20 5.19
N ARG A 449 16.99 -0.95 5.79
CA ARG A 449 18.38 -1.44 5.83
C ARG A 449 18.87 -1.90 4.46
N LEU A 450 18.01 -2.57 3.68
CA LEU A 450 18.34 -3.05 2.35
C LEU A 450 18.61 -1.90 1.37
N ASN A 451 17.75 -0.88 1.40
CA ASN A 451 17.88 0.33 0.61
C ASN A 451 19.19 1.05 0.95
N ALA A 452 19.49 1.27 2.23
CA ALA A 452 20.74 1.90 2.65
C ALA A 452 21.98 1.13 2.15
N GLY A 453 21.99 -0.20 2.29
CA GLY A 453 23.09 -1.02 1.79
C GLY A 453 23.22 -1.07 0.27
N ARG A 454 22.12 -0.93 -0.48
CA ARG A 454 22.13 -0.85 -1.95
C ARG A 454 22.59 0.53 -2.44
N VAL A 455 22.10 1.60 -1.83
CA VAL A 455 22.52 2.96 -2.14
C VAL A 455 23.99 3.17 -1.81
N PHE A 456 24.47 2.65 -0.67
CA PHE A 456 25.89 2.66 -0.33
C PHE A 456 26.75 2.02 -1.41
N ARG A 457 26.44 0.76 -1.80
CA ARG A 457 27.18 0.05 -2.84
C ARG A 457 27.15 0.74 -4.20
N ALA A 458 26.05 1.41 -4.53
CA ALA A 458 25.98 2.19 -5.77
C ALA A 458 26.89 3.43 -5.70
N MET A 459 26.82 4.17 -4.59
CA MET A 459 27.57 5.42 -4.39
C MET A 459 29.07 5.22 -4.16
N GLU A 460 29.54 4.00 -3.80
CA GLU A 460 30.97 3.69 -3.74
C GLU A 460 31.69 3.85 -5.10
N PHE A 461 30.95 3.84 -6.21
CA PHE A 461 31.47 3.94 -7.57
C PHE A 461 30.98 5.18 -8.34
N GLU A 462 30.25 6.08 -7.67
CA GLU A 462 29.89 7.41 -8.18
C GLU A 462 31.00 8.42 -7.85
#